data_AF-A0A2V7JM02-F1
#
_entry.id   AF-A0A2V7JM02-F1
#
_cell.length_a   1.000
_cell.length_b   1.000
_cell.length_c   1.000
_cell.angle_alpha   90.00
_cell.angle_beta   90.00
_cell.angle_gamma   90.00
#
_symmetry.space_group_name_H-M   'P 1'
#
loop_
_entity.id
_entity.type
_entity.pdbx_description
1 polymer ?
#
loop_
_entity_poly.entity_id
_entity_poly.type
_entity_poly.pdbx_seq_one_letter_code
_entity_poly.pdbx_strand_id
1 'polypeptide(L)'
;MSPPAISQQRDSARAGIAAQQGQKQPTAPDTTPKPPMSPRRAFLTSLVIPGYAQTVFGRDRAAMLFAVIEIGSIGMARKAAQDLQEAKGLPRDSVVASYKIDPNTGLAVIDPKTGLAVPDTYIASRFTDDRIKARRTHYEDWIAAIIFNHLFSGADAYVAANLWDFKANIGVVATPRSAGVYASLRLR
;
A
#
# COMPACT_ATOMS: atom_id res chain seq x y z
N MET A 1 -68.16 -65.29 -37.25
CA MET A 1 -67.23 -65.05 -38.37
C MET A 1 -66.42 -63.81 -38.05
N SER A 2 -65.18 -64.01 -37.60
CA SER A 2 -64.22 -62.97 -37.24
C SER A 2 -63.36 -62.62 -38.46
N PRO A 3 -62.99 -61.36 -38.65
CA PRO A 3 -61.73 -61.00 -39.30
C PRO A 3 -60.73 -60.47 -38.26
N PRO A 4 -59.44 -60.87 -38.29
CA PRO A 4 -58.43 -60.26 -37.45
C PRO A 4 -57.98 -58.91 -38.04
N ALA A 5 -57.96 -57.87 -37.22
CA ALA A 5 -57.25 -56.63 -37.51
C ALA A 5 -55.75 -56.88 -37.32
N ILE A 6 -54.98 -56.82 -38.40
CA ILE A 6 -53.52 -56.89 -38.36
C ILE A 6 -53.01 -55.56 -37.80
N SER A 7 -52.42 -55.59 -36.61
CA SER A 7 -51.69 -54.48 -36.02
C SER A 7 -50.39 -54.25 -36.80
N GLN A 8 -50.39 -53.25 -37.67
CA GLN A 8 -49.18 -52.81 -38.35
C GLN A 8 -48.32 -51.98 -37.39
N GLN A 9 -47.41 -52.66 -36.68
CA GLN A 9 -46.38 -52.04 -35.85
C GLN A 9 -45.44 -51.24 -36.76
N ARG A 10 -45.60 -49.91 -36.80
CA ARG A 10 -44.65 -49.01 -37.46
C ARG A 10 -43.34 -49.05 -36.70
N ASP A 11 -42.35 -49.73 -37.28
CA ASP A 11 -40.94 -49.61 -36.92
C ASP A 11 -40.49 -48.14 -36.96
N SER A 12 -40.25 -47.57 -35.78
CA SER A 12 -39.71 -46.22 -35.60
C SER A 12 -38.17 -46.16 -35.62
N ALA A 13 -37.50 -47.26 -35.99
CA ALA A 13 -36.03 -47.36 -36.02
C ALA A 13 -35.39 -46.89 -37.34
N ARG A 14 -36.02 -45.96 -38.06
CA ARG A 14 -35.42 -45.29 -39.23
C ARG A 14 -35.96 -43.88 -39.43
N ALA A 15 -35.88 -43.05 -38.39
CA ALA A 15 -35.86 -41.60 -38.59
C ALA A 15 -34.43 -41.21 -38.94
N GLY A 16 -34.20 -40.94 -40.24
CA GLY A 16 -32.93 -40.48 -40.75
C GLY A 16 -32.43 -39.26 -40.00
N ILE A 17 -31.12 -39.22 -39.78
CA ILE A 17 -30.38 -38.07 -39.27
C ILE A 17 -30.44 -37.01 -40.37
N ALA A 18 -31.55 -36.28 -40.45
CA ALA A 18 -31.60 -35.07 -41.26
C ALA A 18 -30.59 -34.10 -40.65
N ALA A 19 -29.51 -33.83 -41.38
CA ALA A 19 -28.56 -32.79 -41.01
C ALA A 19 -29.35 -31.49 -40.83
N GLN A 20 -29.56 -31.10 -39.57
CA GLN A 20 -30.03 -29.76 -39.22
C GLN A 20 -28.96 -28.79 -39.73
N GLN A 21 -29.22 -28.22 -40.90
CA GLN A 21 -28.49 -27.09 -41.42
C GLN A 21 -28.46 -26.03 -40.32
N GLY A 22 -27.25 -25.63 -39.92
CA GLY A 22 -26.99 -24.82 -38.75
C GLY A 22 -27.80 -23.53 -38.74
N GLN A 23 -28.93 -23.58 -38.05
CA GLN A 23 -29.45 -22.40 -37.38
C GLN A 23 -28.37 -22.03 -36.36
N LYS A 24 -27.61 -20.96 -36.65
CA LYS A 24 -26.80 -20.29 -35.63
C LYS A 24 -27.77 -19.90 -34.52
N GLN A 25 -27.86 -20.73 -33.49
CA GLN A 25 -28.52 -20.38 -32.24
C GLN A 25 -27.96 -19.00 -31.85
N PRO A 26 -28.79 -17.97 -31.67
CA PRO A 26 -28.31 -16.70 -31.14
C PRO A 26 -27.61 -17.03 -29.82
N THR A 27 -26.31 -16.74 -29.72
CA THR A 27 -25.56 -16.90 -28.48
C THR A 27 -26.32 -16.10 -27.43
N ALA A 28 -26.86 -16.78 -26.42
CA ALA A 28 -27.53 -16.10 -25.32
C ALA A 28 -26.59 -15.01 -24.80
N PRO A 29 -27.06 -13.77 -24.58
CA PRO A 29 -26.20 -12.71 -24.06
C PRO A 29 -25.56 -13.19 -22.76
N ASP A 30 -24.23 -13.06 -22.69
CA ASP A 30 -23.46 -13.36 -21.48
C ASP A 30 -23.91 -12.44 -20.36
N THR A 31 -24.76 -12.96 -19.47
CA THR A 31 -25.33 -12.24 -18.33
C THR A 31 -24.45 -12.32 -17.08
N THR A 32 -23.23 -12.88 -17.19
CA THR A 32 -22.34 -12.96 -16.04
C THR A 32 -21.88 -11.56 -15.62
N PRO A 33 -22.03 -11.20 -14.32
CA PRO A 33 -21.52 -9.93 -13.82
C PRO A 33 -20.01 -9.87 -14.03
N LYS A 34 -19.53 -8.84 -14.75
CA LYS A 34 -18.09 -8.64 -14.99
C LYS A 34 -17.53 -7.67 -13.97
N PRO A 35 -16.36 -7.98 -13.37
CA PRO A 35 -15.73 -7.04 -12.45
C PRO A 35 -15.34 -5.74 -13.16
N PRO A 36 -15.41 -4.59 -12.46
CA PRO A 36 -15.08 -3.29 -13.04
C PRO A 36 -13.61 -3.22 -13.48
N MET A 37 -12.74 -4.03 -12.87
CA MET A 37 -11.34 -4.14 -13.23
C MET A 37 -10.84 -5.57 -13.08
N SER A 38 -10.02 -6.04 -14.03
CA SER A 38 -9.41 -7.37 -13.93
C SER A 38 -8.34 -7.41 -12.83
N PRO A 39 -8.07 -8.58 -12.21
CA PRO A 39 -7.11 -8.67 -11.10
C PRO A 39 -5.71 -8.15 -11.41
N ARG A 40 -5.19 -8.44 -12.62
CA ARG A 40 -3.89 -7.91 -13.05
C ARG A 40 -3.88 -6.39 -13.16
N ARG A 41 -4.95 -5.80 -13.71
CA ARG A 41 -5.06 -4.34 -13.81
C ARG A 41 -5.19 -3.72 -12.43
N ALA A 42 -5.99 -4.30 -11.55
CA ALA A 42 -6.16 -3.86 -10.16
C ALA A 42 -4.83 -3.83 -9.40
N PHE A 43 -4.05 -4.91 -9.49
CA PHE A 43 -2.70 -4.98 -8.93
C PHE A 43 -1.82 -3.85 -9.43
N LEU A 44 -1.67 -3.71 -10.76
CA LEU A 44 -0.75 -2.74 -11.36
C LEU A 44 -1.16 -1.30 -11.05
N THR A 45 -2.45 -0.98 -11.10
CA THR A 45 -2.90 0.39 -10.81
C THR A 45 -2.71 0.76 -9.35
N SER A 46 -2.95 -0.16 -8.41
CA SER A 46 -2.73 0.10 -6.98
C SER A 46 -1.26 -0.01 -6.57
N LEU A 47 -0.43 -0.74 -7.34
CA LEU A 47 1.01 -0.76 -7.17
C LEU A 47 1.66 0.58 -7.57
N VAL A 48 1.04 1.34 -8.47
CA VAL A 48 1.54 2.67 -8.88
C VAL A 48 0.92 3.77 -8.02
N ILE A 49 -0.38 3.65 -7.71
CA ILE A 49 -1.12 4.61 -6.89
C ILE A 49 -1.80 3.85 -5.76
N PRO A 50 -1.19 3.79 -4.56
CA PRO A 50 -1.74 3.05 -3.43
C PRO A 50 -3.18 3.46 -3.13
N GLY A 51 -4.08 2.48 -3.05
CA GLY A 51 -5.50 2.65 -2.77
C GLY A 51 -6.38 2.89 -4.00
N TYR A 52 -5.83 3.07 -5.21
CA TYR A 52 -6.64 3.41 -6.40
C TYR A 52 -7.69 2.34 -6.73
N ALA A 53 -7.29 1.09 -6.97
CA ALA A 53 -8.25 0.04 -7.34
C ALA A 53 -9.26 -0.25 -6.21
N GLN A 54 -8.87 -0.05 -4.96
CA GLN A 54 -9.77 -0.16 -3.81
C GLN A 54 -10.94 0.83 -3.94
N THR A 55 -10.73 2.05 -4.44
CA THR A 55 -11.84 2.99 -4.72
C THR A 55 -12.76 2.48 -5.83
N VAL A 56 -12.20 1.86 -6.88
CA VAL A 56 -12.98 1.27 -7.98
C VAL A 56 -13.88 0.13 -7.50
N PHE A 57 -13.42 -0.64 -6.50
CA PHE A 57 -14.20 -1.70 -5.88
C PHE A 57 -15.08 -1.26 -4.70
N GLY A 58 -15.18 0.05 -4.41
CA GLY A 58 -15.98 0.58 -3.29
C GLY A 58 -15.44 0.18 -1.90
N ARG A 59 -14.14 -0.11 -1.79
CA ARG A 59 -13.45 -0.49 -0.55
C ARG A 59 -12.78 0.73 0.09
N ASP A 60 -13.58 1.73 0.44
CA ASP A 60 -13.11 3.05 0.88
C ASP A 60 -12.18 3.00 2.10
N ARG A 61 -12.45 2.09 3.06
CA ARG A 61 -11.58 1.92 4.25
C ARG A 61 -10.17 1.46 3.88
N ALA A 62 -10.05 0.54 2.91
CA ALA A 62 -8.76 0.06 2.45
C ALA A 62 -8.04 1.14 1.63
N ALA A 63 -8.75 1.84 0.75
CA ALA A 63 -8.21 2.98 0.00
C ALA A 63 -7.66 4.06 0.93
N MET A 64 -8.43 4.45 1.95
CA MET A 64 -8.04 5.45 2.94
C MET A 64 -6.82 5.02 3.75
N LEU A 65 -6.75 3.74 4.16
CA LEU A 65 -5.61 3.20 4.90
C LEU A 65 -4.30 3.36 4.11
N PHE A 66 -4.29 2.91 2.85
CA PHE A 66 -3.10 3.00 1.99
C PHE A 66 -2.72 4.46 1.70
N ALA A 67 -3.71 5.34 1.51
CA ALA A 67 -3.45 6.76 1.28
C ALA A 67 -2.84 7.47 2.51
N VAL A 68 -3.35 7.21 3.72
CA VAL A 68 -2.82 7.79 4.95
C VAL A 68 -1.40 7.32 5.22
N ILE A 69 -1.13 6.02 5.04
CA ILE A 69 0.22 5.46 5.17
C ILE A 69 1.14 6.11 4.14
N GLU A 70 0.73 6.19 2.87
CA GLU A 70 1.54 6.79 1.80
C GLU A 70 1.92 8.24 2.10
N ILE A 71 0.94 9.08 2.44
CA ILE A 71 1.15 10.49 2.77
C ILE A 71 2.10 10.62 3.98
N GLY A 72 1.87 9.81 5.01
CA GLY A 72 2.71 9.79 6.21
C GLY A 72 4.15 9.40 5.90
N SER A 73 4.34 8.33 5.12
CA SER A 73 5.66 7.83 4.73
C SER A 73 6.41 8.79 3.81
N ILE A 74 5.75 9.42 2.83
CA ILE A 74 6.36 10.48 2.00
C ILE A 74 6.79 11.67 2.87
N GLY A 75 5.93 12.12 3.77
CA GLY A 75 6.25 13.23 4.68
C GLY A 75 7.46 12.93 5.54
N MET A 76 7.53 11.72 6.09
CA MET A 76 8.65 11.28 6.92
C MET A 76 9.93 11.04 6.12
N ALA A 77 9.85 10.51 4.90
CA ALA A 77 11.00 10.38 4.01
C ALA A 77 11.60 11.75 3.68
N ARG A 78 10.76 12.75 3.38
CA ARG A 78 11.21 14.12 3.14
C ARG A 78 11.87 14.73 4.36
N LYS A 79 11.27 14.57 5.54
CA LYS A 79 11.85 15.05 6.80
C LYS A 79 13.20 14.38 7.09
N ALA A 80 13.28 13.05 6.97
CA ALA A 80 14.50 12.31 7.19
C ALA A 80 15.61 12.69 6.20
N ALA A 81 15.26 13.03 4.95
CA ALA A 81 16.21 13.56 3.97
C ALA A 81 16.77 14.93 4.39
N GLN A 82 15.93 15.83 4.91
CA GLN A 82 16.38 17.13 5.43
C GLN A 82 17.30 16.96 6.65
N ASP A 83 16.91 16.11 7.60
CA ASP A 83 17.75 15.82 8.78
C ASP A 83 19.10 15.22 8.38
N LEU A 84 19.14 14.38 7.35
CA LEU A 84 20.38 13.80 6.81
C LEU A 84 21.25 14.86 6.12
N GLN A 85 20.65 15.81 5.39
CA GLN A 85 21.39 16.91 4.76
C GLN A 85 22.01 17.83 5.82
N GLU A 86 21.25 18.20 6.86
CA GLU A 86 21.76 18.98 7.99
C GLU A 86 22.95 18.27 8.66
N ALA A 87 22.79 16.98 8.96
CA ALA A 87 23.84 16.20 9.62
C ALA A 87 25.13 16.10 8.80
N LYS A 88 25.03 16.04 7.47
CA LYS A 88 26.19 16.03 6.57
C LYS A 88 26.86 17.40 6.41
N GLY A 89 26.10 18.49 6.58
CA GLY A 89 26.59 19.86 6.44
C GLY A 89 27.32 20.38 7.68
N LEU A 90 27.00 19.87 8.86
CA LEU A 90 27.49 20.36 10.14
C LEU A 90 28.47 19.45 10.93
N PRO A 91 29.16 18.42 10.36
CA PRO A 91 30.01 17.54 11.17
C PRO A 91 31.28 18.23 11.69
N ARG A 92 31.73 19.29 11.01
CA ARG A 92 32.91 20.08 11.40
C ARG A 92 32.55 21.38 12.12
N ASP A 93 31.28 21.53 12.49
CA ASP A 93 30.83 22.67 13.27
C ASP A 93 31.35 22.53 14.72
N SER A 94 31.67 23.65 15.33
CA SER A 94 32.16 23.69 16.70
C SER A 94 31.81 25.03 17.33
N VAL A 95 31.33 24.99 18.57
CA VAL A 95 31.01 26.19 19.35
C VAL A 95 32.09 26.39 20.40
N VAL A 96 32.51 27.63 20.61
CA VAL A 96 33.45 27.98 21.68
C VAL A 96 32.81 27.68 23.04
N ALA A 97 33.44 26.85 23.85
CA ALA A 97 32.95 26.48 25.19
C ALA A 97 33.52 27.41 26.27
N SER A 98 34.81 27.75 26.15
CA SER A 98 35.50 28.65 27.07
C SER A 98 36.45 29.57 26.31
N TYR A 99 36.75 30.72 26.90
CA TYR A 99 37.76 31.66 26.43
C TYR A 99 38.97 31.60 27.34
N LYS A 100 40.14 31.96 26.82
CA LYS A 100 41.35 32.06 27.63
C LYS A 100 41.21 33.24 28.59
N ILE A 101 41.43 32.99 29.88
CA ILE A 101 41.38 34.00 30.93
C ILE A 101 42.80 34.28 31.40
N ASP A 102 43.16 35.55 31.54
CA ASP A 102 44.42 35.94 32.16
C ASP A 102 44.35 35.69 33.68
N PRO A 103 45.23 34.86 34.25
CA PRO A 103 45.21 34.52 35.68
C PRO A 103 45.38 35.71 36.61
N ASN A 104 46.02 36.79 36.17
CA ASN A 104 46.33 37.94 37.02
C ASN A 104 45.19 38.96 37.07
N THR A 105 44.43 39.09 35.97
CA THR A 105 43.38 40.10 35.83
C THR A 105 41.97 39.52 35.90
N GLY A 106 41.82 38.20 35.70
CA GLY A 106 40.52 37.53 35.65
C GLY A 106 39.69 37.89 34.40
N LEU A 107 40.27 38.62 33.45
CA LEU A 107 39.62 39.05 32.21
C LEU A 107 39.98 38.12 31.05
N ALA A 108 39.10 38.05 30.06
CA ALA A 108 39.36 37.28 28.84
C ALA A 108 40.52 37.91 28.05
N VAL A 109 41.45 37.07 27.59
CA VAL A 109 42.55 37.48 26.73
C VAL A 109 41.99 37.87 25.37
N ILE A 110 42.18 39.13 24.98
CA ILE A 110 41.72 39.68 23.71
C ILE A 110 42.84 39.58 22.68
N ASP A 111 42.53 39.07 21.49
CA ASP A 111 43.45 39.06 20.36
C ASP A 111 43.60 40.50 19.81
N PRO A 112 44.81 41.08 19.83
CA PRO A 112 45.04 42.45 19.39
C PRO A 112 44.79 42.68 17.89
N LYS A 113 44.71 41.63 17.07
CA LYS A 113 44.43 41.76 15.62
C LYS A 113 42.94 41.81 15.30
N THR A 114 42.13 41.09 16.08
CA THR A 114 40.69 40.92 15.81
C THR A 114 39.82 41.68 16.80
N GLY A 115 40.35 42.06 17.97
CA GLY A 115 39.59 42.67 19.05
C GLY A 115 38.63 41.71 19.76
N LEU A 116 38.68 40.42 19.44
CA LEU A 116 37.81 39.38 20.01
C LEU A 116 38.53 38.57 21.09
N ALA A 117 37.78 37.99 22.02
CA ALA A 117 38.32 37.09 23.03
C ALA A 117 38.85 35.79 22.38
N VAL A 118 40.03 35.35 22.80
CA VAL A 118 40.69 34.14 22.28
C VAL A 118 39.97 32.89 22.82
N PRO A 119 39.41 32.03 21.95
CA PRO A 119 38.82 30.76 22.38
C PRO A 119 39.87 29.84 23.02
N ASP A 120 39.47 29.10 24.05
CA ASP A 120 40.31 28.11 24.73
C ASP A 120 39.87 26.69 24.39
N THR A 121 38.60 26.37 24.64
CA THR A 121 38.03 25.05 24.33
C THR A 121 36.84 25.16 23.40
N TYR A 122 36.57 24.07 22.69
CA TYR A 122 35.47 23.95 21.73
C TYR A 122 34.61 22.74 22.08
N ILE A 123 33.30 22.88 21.91
CA ILE A 123 32.35 21.77 21.91
C ILE A 123 32.21 21.29 20.47
N ALA A 124 32.57 20.03 20.23
CA ALA A 124 32.46 19.39 18.92
C ALA A 124 30.99 19.23 18.50
N SER A 125 30.76 19.20 17.19
CA SER A 125 29.44 18.96 16.62
C SER A 125 28.80 17.68 17.18
N ARG A 126 27.48 17.76 17.44
CA ARG A 126 26.65 16.59 17.77
C ARG A 126 26.52 15.60 16.60
N PHE A 127 26.86 16.02 15.38
CA PHE A 127 26.72 15.24 14.15
C PHE A 127 27.96 14.38 13.91
N THR A 128 28.14 13.37 14.77
CA THR A 128 29.15 12.34 14.60
C THR A 128 28.82 11.41 13.41
N ASP A 129 29.81 10.66 12.92
CA ASP A 129 29.62 9.70 11.83
C ASP A 129 28.50 8.68 12.13
N ASP A 130 28.40 8.21 13.38
CA ASP A 130 27.32 7.33 13.82
C ASP A 130 25.95 7.99 13.69
N ARG A 131 25.84 9.28 14.02
CA ARG A 131 24.59 10.03 13.88
C ARG A 131 24.23 10.23 12.42
N ILE A 132 25.19 10.50 11.54
CA ILE A 132 24.97 10.61 10.10
C ILE A 132 24.47 9.28 9.54
N LYS A 133 25.10 8.16 9.94
CA LYS A 133 24.68 6.81 9.55
C LYS A 133 23.25 6.52 10.01
N ALA A 134 22.93 6.80 11.27
CA ALA A 134 21.58 6.63 11.80
C ALA A 134 20.53 7.46 11.03
N ARG A 135 20.86 8.70 10.62
CA ARG A 135 19.97 9.54 9.80
C ARG A 135 19.78 8.99 8.38
N ARG A 136 20.82 8.39 7.80
CA ARG A 136 20.72 7.69 6.51
C ARG A 136 19.79 6.49 6.61
N THR A 137 19.98 5.63 7.61
CA THR A 137 19.11 4.46 7.82
C THR A 137 17.66 4.88 8.02
N HIS A 138 17.41 5.92 8.83
CA HIS A 138 16.05 6.42 9.03
C HIS A 138 15.39 6.89 7.71
N TYR A 139 16.15 7.52 6.81
CA TYR A 139 15.64 7.86 5.47
C TYR A 139 15.34 6.60 4.64
N GLU A 140 16.25 5.64 4.61
CA GLU A 140 16.09 4.37 3.89
C GLU A 140 14.88 3.56 4.40
N ASP A 141 14.63 3.55 5.71
CA ASP A 141 13.48 2.89 6.33
C ASP A 141 12.15 3.47 5.84
N TRP A 142 12.06 4.81 5.69
CA TRP A 142 10.85 5.44 5.15
C TRP A 142 10.67 5.20 3.66
N ILE A 143 11.75 5.11 2.88
CA ILE A 143 11.67 4.66 1.48
C ILE A 143 11.18 3.21 1.40
N ALA A 144 11.67 2.34 2.28
CA ALA A 144 11.18 0.96 2.36
C ALA A 144 9.69 0.92 2.69
N ALA A 145 9.22 1.73 3.65
CA ALA A 145 7.80 1.82 4.00
C ALA A 145 6.92 2.21 2.79
N ILE A 146 7.37 3.17 1.98
CA ILE A 146 6.69 3.56 0.73
C ILE A 146 6.60 2.36 -0.22
N ILE A 147 7.71 1.69 -0.49
CA ILE A 147 7.75 0.54 -1.41
C ILE A 147 6.82 -0.58 -0.92
N PHE A 148 6.87 -0.90 0.37
CA PHE A 148 5.99 -1.92 0.95
C PHE A 148 4.51 -1.50 0.83
N ASN A 149 4.18 -0.24 1.10
CA ASN A 149 2.82 0.25 0.97
C ASN A 149 2.25 0.04 -0.44
N HIS A 150 3.05 0.33 -1.48
CA HIS A 150 2.68 0.07 -2.87
C HIS A 150 2.46 -1.42 -3.15
N LEU A 151 3.37 -2.29 -2.69
CA LEU A 151 3.25 -3.75 -2.87
C LEU A 151 2.02 -4.32 -2.18
N PHE A 152 1.78 -3.94 -0.92
CA PHE A 152 0.60 -4.36 -0.16
C PHE A 152 -0.69 -3.84 -0.78
N SER A 153 -0.70 -2.59 -1.27
CA SER A 153 -1.86 -2.04 -1.95
C SER A 153 -2.19 -2.77 -3.24
N GLY A 154 -1.18 -3.10 -4.05
CA GLY A 154 -1.33 -3.93 -5.24
C GLY A 154 -1.88 -5.32 -4.89
N ALA A 155 -1.31 -5.98 -3.88
CA ALA A 155 -1.75 -7.31 -3.44
C ALA A 155 -3.20 -7.32 -2.94
N ASP A 156 -3.58 -6.36 -2.09
CA ASP A 156 -4.97 -6.22 -1.62
C ASP A 156 -5.94 -5.95 -2.79
N ALA A 157 -5.54 -5.13 -3.76
CA ALA A 157 -6.34 -4.86 -4.96
C ALA A 157 -6.52 -6.10 -5.84
N TYR A 158 -5.47 -6.91 -6.01
CA TYR A 158 -5.55 -8.19 -6.73
C TYR A 158 -6.57 -9.13 -6.07
N VAL A 159 -6.51 -9.24 -4.74
CA VAL A 159 -7.46 -10.06 -3.98
C VAL A 159 -8.87 -9.49 -4.07
N ALA A 160 -9.04 -8.17 -3.97
CA ALA A 160 -10.32 -7.49 -4.11
C ALA A 160 -11.00 -7.79 -5.47
N ALA A 161 -10.22 -7.80 -6.55
CA ALA A 161 -10.71 -8.09 -7.88
C ALA A 161 -11.14 -9.56 -8.05
N ASN A 162 -10.42 -10.50 -7.43
CA ASN A 162 -10.79 -11.92 -7.48
C ASN A 162 -12.01 -12.25 -6.61
N LEU A 163 -12.28 -11.44 -5.59
CA LEU A 163 -13.41 -11.60 -4.67
C LEU A 163 -14.52 -10.58 -4.92
N TRP A 164 -14.55 -9.94 -6.09
CA TRP A 164 -15.47 -8.82 -6.35
C TRP A 164 -16.96 -9.25 -6.32
N ASP A 165 -17.25 -10.47 -6.75
CA ASP A 165 -18.59 -11.08 -6.69
C ASP A 165 -18.92 -11.69 -5.31
N PHE A 166 -17.93 -11.80 -4.42
CA PHE A 166 -18.05 -12.43 -3.13
C PHE A 166 -18.54 -11.46 -2.04
N LYS A 167 -19.82 -11.56 -1.67
CA LYS A 167 -20.41 -10.76 -0.58
C LYS A 167 -20.19 -11.39 0.81
N ALA A 168 -18.97 -11.28 1.33
CA ALA A 168 -18.72 -11.55 2.75
C ALA A 168 -19.12 -10.33 3.59
N ASN A 169 -20.11 -10.47 4.47
CA ASN A 169 -20.41 -9.44 5.47
C ASN A 169 -19.63 -9.76 6.74
N ILE A 170 -18.56 -9.00 6.99
CA ILE A 170 -17.78 -9.08 8.23
C ILE A 170 -18.25 -7.92 9.10
N GLY A 171 -18.95 -8.25 10.19
CA GLY A 171 -19.45 -7.28 11.16
C GLY A 171 -18.73 -7.41 12.49
N VAL A 172 -18.63 -6.29 13.21
CA VAL A 172 -18.20 -6.28 14.61
C VAL A 172 -19.45 -6.00 15.43
N VAL A 173 -19.84 -6.93 16.30
CA VAL A 173 -20.91 -6.73 17.27
C VAL A 173 -20.24 -6.40 18.60
N ALA A 174 -20.64 -5.27 19.19
CA ALA A 174 -20.27 -4.98 20.57
C ALA A 174 -21.09 -5.89 21.49
N THR A 175 -20.42 -6.85 22.14
CA THR A 175 -21.02 -7.69 23.20
C THR A 175 -20.79 -6.97 24.54
N PRO A 176 -21.70 -7.05 25.52
CA PRO A 176 -21.61 -6.29 26.78
C PRO A 176 -20.30 -6.44 27.60
N ARG A 177 -19.46 -7.43 27.28
CA ARG A 177 -18.15 -7.66 27.92
C ARG A 177 -16.95 -7.67 26.97
N SER A 178 -17.14 -7.65 25.65
CA SER A 178 -16.06 -7.71 24.66
C SER A 178 -16.52 -7.36 23.24
N ALA A 179 -15.60 -6.93 22.38
CA ALA A 179 -15.86 -6.85 20.94
C ALA A 179 -15.92 -8.27 20.35
N GLY A 180 -17.05 -8.65 19.76
CA GLY A 180 -17.20 -9.89 19.00
C GLY A 180 -17.08 -9.62 17.50
N VAL A 181 -16.27 -10.40 16.79
CA VAL A 181 -16.21 -10.36 15.33
C VAL A 181 -17.08 -11.50 14.80
N TYR A 182 -18.02 -11.20 13.91
CA TYR A 182 -18.81 -12.22 13.21
C TYR A 182 -18.65 -12.07 11.70
N ALA A 183 -18.60 -13.20 11.02
CA ALA A 183 -18.64 -13.27 9.56
C ALA A 183 -19.91 -14.01 9.16
N SER A 184 -20.75 -13.40 8.33
CA SER A 184 -21.89 -14.09 7.72
C SER A 184 -21.63 -14.28 6.23
N LEU A 185 -21.77 -15.52 5.79
CA LEU A 185 -21.66 -15.91 4.39
C LEU A 185 -23.07 -16.05 3.81
N ARG A 186 -23.39 -15.32 2.73
CA ARG A 186 -24.58 -15.61 1.91
C ARG A 186 -24.13 -16.30 0.63
N LEU A 187 -24.25 -17.62 0.61
CA LEU A 187 -24.17 -18.43 -0.61
C LEU A 187 -25.52 -18.32 -1.34
N ARG A 188 -25.48 -18.15 -2.67
CA ARG A 188 -26.65 -18.12 -3.53
C ARG A 188 -26.85 -19.47 -4.20
#